data_AF-A0A3N5V8N2-F1
#
_entry.id   AF-A0A3N5V8N2-F1
#
_cell.length_a   1.000
_cell.length_b   1.000
_cell.length_c   1.000
_cell.angle_alpha   90.00
_cell.angle_beta   90.00
_cell.angle_gamma   90.00
#
_symmetry.space_group_name_H-M   'P 1'
#
loop_
_entity.id
_entity.type
_entity.pdbx_description
1 polymer ?
#
loop_
_entity_poly.entity_id
_entity_poly.type
_entity_poly.pdbx_seq_one_letter_code
_entity_poly.pdbx_strand_id
1 'polypeptide(L)'
;MNEPDEKGRAVTTKRGKEKVSSGHEKIDDLLKFAIDVVHHCGEKALSFYGKGQKDVKFDEGLVTEAELQLREFFQDRLFARFPDHKVYKSDRGDDGYTHGAKRYLWIYDPLDGVANFQAGIPVWGMSVALFENYWPVFGIFHLPVTGDLFHAQAGHKALWGQKQIHVSSQEGINDESLLLTYSR
;
A
#
# COMPACT_ATOMS: atom_id res chain seq x y z
N MET A 1 78.24 -4.94 17.92
CA MET A 1 77.91 -6.36 17.72
C MET A 1 76.40 -6.42 17.57
N ASN A 2 75.99 -6.68 16.33
CA ASN A 2 74.67 -7.07 15.80
C ASN A 2 73.47 -6.09 15.82
N GLU A 3 72.76 -6.23 14.70
CA GLU A 3 71.76 -5.40 14.02
C GLU A 3 70.31 -5.54 14.56
N PRO A 4 69.35 -4.75 14.01
CA PRO A 4 67.97 -4.55 14.52
C PRO A 4 66.89 -5.39 13.81
N ASP A 5 65.67 -5.42 14.37
CA ASP A 5 64.34 -5.60 13.74
C ASP A 5 63.31 -5.76 14.91
N GLU A 6 62.03 -5.37 14.92
CA GLU A 6 61.04 -5.30 13.85
C GLU A 6 59.80 -4.45 14.30
N LYS A 7 59.35 -3.55 13.41
CA LYS A 7 57.96 -3.15 13.10
C LYS A 7 56.92 -2.97 14.24
N GLY A 8 56.82 -1.73 14.73
CA GLY A 8 55.58 -1.21 15.35
C GLY A 8 54.59 -0.72 14.29
N ARG A 9 53.60 -1.55 13.93
CA ARG A 9 52.55 -1.25 12.95
C ARG A 9 51.50 -0.31 13.57
N ALA A 10 51.47 0.94 13.12
CA ALA A 10 50.38 1.87 13.41
C ALA A 10 49.06 1.32 12.81
N VAL A 11 48.17 0.82 13.67
CA VAL A 11 46.80 0.51 13.29
C VAL A 11 46.02 1.82 13.30
N THR A 12 46.05 2.52 12.17
CA THR A 12 45.13 3.62 11.89
C THR A 12 43.75 3.01 11.64
N THR A 13 42.93 2.90 12.69
CA THR A 13 41.53 2.50 12.55
C THR A 13 40.79 3.65 11.87
N LYS A 14 40.78 3.64 10.53
CA LYS A 14 39.83 4.42 9.73
C LYS A 14 38.44 3.92 10.12
N ARG A 15 37.78 4.62 11.05
CA ARG A 15 36.32 4.57 11.16
C ARG A 15 35.77 5.08 9.85
N GLY A 16 35.47 4.15 8.94
CA GLY A 16 34.63 4.42 7.79
C GLY A 16 33.32 4.98 8.34
N LYS A 17 33.05 6.24 8.04
CA LYS A 17 31.69 6.74 8.09
C LYS A 17 30.92 5.95 7.02
N GLU A 18 30.22 4.90 7.42
CA GLU A 18 29.10 4.41 6.65
C GLU A 18 28.15 5.59 6.46
N LYS A 19 28.14 6.15 5.26
CA LYS A 19 27.07 7.03 4.84
C LYS A 19 25.83 6.15 4.74
N VAL A 20 25.04 6.10 5.80
CA VAL A 20 23.62 5.77 5.69
C VAL A 20 23.03 6.88 4.81
N SER A 21 22.87 6.58 3.53
CA SER A 21 22.18 7.44 2.58
C SER A 21 20.69 7.41 2.92
N SER A 22 20.31 8.09 4.00
CA SER A 22 18.92 8.45 4.29
C SER A 22 18.50 9.52 3.29
N GLY A 23 18.23 9.10 2.07
CA GLY A 23 17.55 9.92 1.09
C GLY A 23 16.07 9.87 1.45
N HIS A 24 15.53 10.95 2.02
CA HIS A 24 14.09 11.05 2.19
C HIS A 24 13.43 11.02 0.80
N GLU A 25 12.67 9.98 0.51
CA GLU A 25 11.84 9.92 -0.69
C GLU A 25 10.84 11.07 -0.65
N LYS A 26 10.63 11.73 -1.79
CA LYS A 26 9.57 12.72 -1.90
C LYS A 26 8.23 11.99 -1.85
N ILE A 27 7.29 12.51 -1.06
CA ILE A 27 5.95 11.92 -0.94
C ILE A 27 5.28 11.76 -2.31
N ASP A 28 5.47 12.71 -3.22
CA ASP A 28 4.96 12.63 -4.59
C ASP A 28 5.47 11.41 -5.35
N ASP A 29 6.71 10.98 -5.11
CA ASP A 29 7.30 9.81 -5.78
C ASP A 29 6.72 8.51 -5.20
N LEU A 30 6.45 8.48 -3.88
CA LEU A 30 5.77 7.37 -3.21
C LEU A 30 4.31 7.26 -3.68
N LEU A 31 3.62 8.39 -3.81
CA LEU A 31 2.24 8.44 -4.31
C LEU A 31 2.15 7.97 -5.76
N LYS A 32 3.04 8.44 -6.65
CA LYS A 32 3.12 7.97 -8.04
C LYS A 32 3.37 6.46 -8.12
N PHE A 33 4.34 5.96 -7.36
CA PHE A 33 4.60 4.53 -7.28
C PHE A 33 3.34 3.76 -6.85
N ALA A 34 2.63 4.24 -5.83
CA ALA A 34 1.45 3.58 -5.32
C ALA A 34 0.30 3.55 -6.34
N ILE A 35 0.09 4.66 -7.06
CA ILE A 35 -0.87 4.75 -8.16
C ILE A 35 -0.51 3.77 -9.28
N ASP A 36 0.75 3.74 -9.70
CA ASP A 36 1.21 2.84 -10.74
C ASP A 36 1.00 1.37 -10.33
N VAL A 37 1.42 1.00 -9.11
CA VAL A 37 1.28 -0.38 -8.64
C VAL A 37 -0.19 -0.78 -8.49
N VAL A 38 -1.06 0.08 -7.92
CA VAL A 38 -2.47 -0.27 -7.75
C VAL A 38 -3.19 -0.46 -9.08
N HIS A 39 -2.82 0.28 -10.13
CA HIS A 39 -3.33 0.04 -11.48
C HIS A 39 -2.97 -1.35 -11.99
N HIS A 40 -1.70 -1.77 -11.88
CA HIS A 40 -1.28 -3.12 -12.29
C HIS A 40 -1.93 -4.21 -11.42
N CYS A 41 -2.11 -3.96 -10.13
CA CYS A 41 -2.86 -4.87 -9.27
C CYS A 41 -4.31 -4.98 -9.75
N GLY A 42 -4.95 -3.87 -10.12
CA GLY A 42 -6.30 -3.82 -10.66
C GLY A 42 -6.45 -4.64 -11.94
N GLU A 43 -5.53 -4.47 -12.90
CA GLU A 43 -5.47 -5.28 -14.13
C GLU A 43 -5.37 -6.78 -13.82
N LYS A 44 -4.54 -7.15 -12.84
CA LYS A 44 -4.40 -8.54 -12.41
C LYS A 44 -5.66 -9.05 -11.70
N ALA A 45 -6.30 -8.23 -10.88
CA ALA A 45 -7.53 -8.59 -10.17
C ALA A 45 -8.69 -8.89 -11.15
N LEU A 46 -8.75 -8.20 -12.28
CA LEU A 46 -9.74 -8.44 -13.33
C LEU A 46 -9.69 -9.88 -13.89
N SER A 47 -8.57 -10.60 -13.78
CA SER A 47 -8.53 -12.01 -14.19
C SER A 47 -9.32 -12.95 -13.28
N PHE A 48 -9.70 -12.52 -12.08
CA PHE A 48 -10.48 -13.28 -11.09
C PHE A 48 -11.93 -12.76 -10.97
N TYR A 49 -12.17 -11.51 -11.36
CA TYR A 49 -13.45 -10.83 -11.27
C TYR A 49 -14.60 -11.61 -11.95
N GLY A 50 -15.72 -11.78 -11.24
CA GLY A 50 -16.92 -12.45 -11.73
C GLY A 50 -16.80 -13.97 -11.88
N LYS A 51 -15.75 -14.59 -11.34
CA LYS A 51 -15.50 -16.04 -11.45
C LYS A 51 -15.93 -16.84 -10.23
N GLY A 52 -16.72 -16.26 -9.32
CA GLY A 52 -17.23 -16.96 -8.14
C GLY A 52 -18.07 -18.17 -8.51
N GLN A 53 -17.89 -19.28 -7.78
CA GLN A 53 -18.76 -20.45 -7.86
C GLN A 53 -20.22 -20.07 -7.58
N LYS A 54 -21.13 -20.51 -8.44
CA LYS A 54 -22.56 -20.12 -8.41
C LYS A 54 -23.38 -20.94 -7.42
N ASP A 55 -22.88 -22.10 -7.05
CA ASP A 55 -23.49 -23.09 -6.15
C ASP A 55 -23.15 -22.84 -4.67
N VAL A 56 -22.24 -21.91 -4.38
CA VAL A 56 -21.90 -21.49 -3.02
C VAL A 56 -22.33 -20.04 -2.77
N LYS A 57 -22.65 -19.72 -1.52
CA LYS A 57 -23.00 -18.35 -1.10
C LYS A 57 -21.77 -17.41 -1.05
N PHE A 58 -20.59 -18.00 -0.87
CA PHE A 58 -19.32 -17.29 -0.78
C PHE A 58 -18.19 -18.23 -1.23
N ASP A 59 -17.47 -17.84 -2.27
CA ASP A 59 -16.32 -18.58 -2.78
C ASP A 59 -15.03 -18.13 -2.08
N GLU A 60 -14.79 -18.67 -0.88
CA GLU A 60 -13.58 -18.39 -0.08
C GLU A 60 -12.30 -18.72 -0.82
N GLY A 61 -12.31 -19.78 -1.64
CA GLY A 61 -11.15 -20.23 -2.40
C GLY A 61 -10.72 -19.19 -3.42
N LEU A 62 -11.65 -18.71 -4.24
CA LEU A 62 -11.39 -17.65 -5.22
C LEU A 62 -10.88 -16.38 -4.56
N VAL A 63 -11.54 -15.95 -3.47
CA VAL A 63 -11.18 -14.71 -2.77
C VAL A 63 -9.76 -14.83 -2.19
N THR A 64 -9.47 -15.92 -1.49
CA THR A 64 -8.16 -16.16 -0.89
C THR A 64 -7.06 -16.21 -1.94
N GLU A 65 -7.30 -16.90 -3.07
CA GLU A 65 -6.33 -16.98 -4.17
C GLU A 65 -6.04 -15.60 -4.76
N ALA A 66 -7.09 -14.82 -5.05
CA ALA A 66 -6.95 -13.48 -5.60
C ALA A 66 -6.19 -12.55 -4.64
N GLU A 67 -6.57 -12.51 -3.37
CA GLU A 67 -5.92 -11.68 -2.36
C GLU A 67 -4.45 -12.03 -2.16
N LEU A 68 -4.12 -13.33 -2.11
CA LEU A 68 -2.74 -13.80 -1.95
C LEU A 68 -1.87 -13.31 -3.11
N GLN A 69 -2.31 -13.55 -4.36
CA GLN A 69 -1.53 -13.17 -5.54
C GLN A 69 -1.38 -11.64 -5.67
N LEU A 70 -2.41 -10.87 -5.31
CA LEU A 70 -2.36 -9.42 -5.34
C LEU A 70 -1.45 -8.84 -4.25
N ARG A 71 -1.45 -9.46 -3.07
CA ARG A 71 -0.59 -9.09 -1.94
C ARG A 71 0.88 -9.38 -2.24
N GLU A 72 1.17 -10.56 -2.79
CA GLU A 72 2.52 -10.94 -3.23
C GLU A 72 3.02 -9.96 -4.29
N PHE A 73 2.23 -9.70 -5.33
CA PHE A 73 2.62 -8.75 -6.38
C PHE A 73 2.91 -7.34 -5.84
N PHE A 74 2.05 -6.81 -4.96
CA PHE A 74 2.28 -5.51 -4.34
C PHE A 74 3.58 -5.49 -3.50
N GLN A 75 3.79 -6.51 -2.67
CA GLN A 75 4.97 -6.62 -1.81
C GLN A 75 6.25 -6.76 -2.62
N ASP A 76 6.26 -7.57 -3.67
CA ASP A 76 7.42 -7.75 -4.55
C ASP A 76 7.82 -6.42 -5.20
N ARG A 77 6.85 -5.66 -5.73
CA ARG A 77 7.10 -4.35 -6.34
C ARG A 77 7.57 -3.34 -5.31
N LEU A 78 6.97 -3.35 -4.11
CA LEU A 78 7.34 -2.47 -3.03
C LEU A 78 8.78 -2.73 -2.56
N PHE A 79 9.11 -3.95 -2.18
CA PHE A 79 10.42 -4.27 -1.63
C PHE A 79 11.55 -4.22 -2.67
N ALA A 80 11.23 -4.44 -3.95
CA ALA A 80 12.19 -4.19 -5.03
C ALA A 80 12.60 -2.72 -5.14
N ARG A 81 11.68 -1.78 -4.83
CA ARG A 81 11.95 -0.34 -4.93
C ARG A 81 12.35 0.31 -3.61
N PHE A 82 11.75 -0.16 -2.51
CA PHE A 82 11.82 0.42 -1.17
C PHE A 82 12.04 -0.69 -0.12
N PRO A 83 13.22 -1.33 -0.10
CA PRO A 83 13.49 -2.50 0.74
C PRO A 83 13.36 -2.22 2.25
N ASP A 84 13.52 -0.96 2.69
CA ASP A 84 13.43 -0.57 4.10
C ASP A 84 12.01 -0.22 4.57
N HIS A 85 11.03 -0.14 3.66
CA HIS A 85 9.65 0.17 4.02
C HIS A 85 8.96 -1.06 4.63
N LYS A 86 7.87 -0.82 5.37
CA LYS A 86 7.08 -1.90 6.01
C LYS A 86 5.70 -2.00 5.41
N VAL A 87 5.14 -3.20 5.42
CA VAL A 87 3.73 -3.46 5.08
C VAL A 87 3.02 -3.97 6.33
N TYR A 88 1.86 -3.39 6.63
CA TYR A 88 1.01 -3.83 7.72
C TYR A 88 0.48 -5.25 7.47
N LYS A 89 0.54 -6.11 8.50
CA LYS A 89 0.02 -7.49 8.49
C LYS A 89 -0.90 -7.66 9.70
N SER A 90 -2.17 -8.03 9.48
CA SER A 90 -3.14 -8.09 10.58
C SER A 90 -2.97 -9.30 11.50
N ASP A 91 -2.16 -10.29 11.14
CA ASP A 91 -2.12 -11.63 11.76
C ASP A 91 -0.83 -11.97 12.52
N ARG A 92 0.12 -11.04 12.67
CA ARG A 92 1.38 -11.31 13.39
C ARG A 92 1.74 -10.20 14.35
N GLY A 93 2.07 -10.61 15.58
CA GLY A 93 2.57 -9.73 16.64
C GLY A 93 3.68 -8.83 16.11
N ASP A 94 3.47 -7.54 16.29
CA ASP A 94 4.32 -6.45 15.83
C ASP A 94 5.78 -6.70 16.27
N ASP A 95 6.67 -7.03 15.33
CA ASP A 95 8.10 -6.77 15.51
C ASP A 95 8.29 -5.24 15.52
N GLY A 96 8.05 -4.70 16.72
CA GLY A 96 7.78 -3.31 17.06
C GLY A 96 8.35 -2.29 16.09
N TYR A 97 7.46 -1.45 15.56
CA TYR A 97 7.84 -0.19 14.96
C TYR A 97 8.73 0.59 15.94
N THR A 98 9.99 0.80 15.57
CA THR A 98 10.90 1.67 16.32
C THR A 98 11.00 2.99 15.57
N HIS A 99 10.78 4.09 16.30
CA HIS A 99 10.80 5.48 15.80
C HIS A 99 12.06 5.86 14.98
N GLY A 100 13.10 5.03 14.96
CA GLY A 100 14.41 5.34 14.37
C GLY A 100 14.83 4.55 13.12
N ALA A 101 14.11 3.51 12.69
CA ALA A 101 14.69 2.58 11.68
C ALA A 101 13.84 2.33 10.42
N LYS A 102 12.51 2.52 10.44
CA LYS A 102 11.62 2.16 9.31
C LYS A 102 10.46 3.14 9.22
N ARG A 103 10.71 4.28 8.56
CA ARG A 103 9.87 5.49 8.59
C ARG A 103 8.46 5.29 8.00
N TYR A 104 8.33 4.43 6.99
CA TYR A 104 7.12 4.30 6.19
C TYR A 104 6.43 2.94 6.35
N LEU A 105 5.15 2.98 6.71
CA LEU A 105 4.27 1.83 6.83
C LEU A 105 3.17 1.90 5.78
N TRP A 106 3.13 0.90 4.91
CA TRP A 106 2.10 0.74 3.89
C TRP A 106 0.99 -0.16 4.40
N ILE A 107 -0.24 0.28 4.22
CA ILE A 107 -1.44 -0.53 4.42
C ILE A 107 -2.00 -0.79 3.04
N TYR A 108 -2.26 -2.06 2.73
CA TYR A 108 -2.80 -2.46 1.44
C TYR A 108 -3.90 -3.48 1.67
N ASP A 109 -5.11 -3.13 1.25
CA ASP A 109 -6.23 -4.04 1.10
C ASP A 109 -6.37 -4.38 -0.39
N PRO A 110 -6.01 -5.60 -0.81
CA PRO A 110 -6.07 -6.00 -2.20
C PRO A 110 -7.51 -6.10 -2.72
N LEU A 111 -8.51 -6.25 -1.86
CA LEU A 111 -9.87 -6.54 -2.31
C LEU A 111 -10.95 -6.12 -1.30
N ASP A 112 -11.38 -4.86 -1.42
CA ASP A 112 -12.57 -4.35 -0.72
C ASP A 112 -13.83 -4.58 -1.59
N GLY A 113 -14.86 -5.20 -1.02
CA GLY A 113 -16.08 -5.58 -1.75
C GLY A 113 -16.03 -6.98 -2.37
N VAL A 114 -15.41 -7.96 -1.70
CA VAL A 114 -15.26 -9.37 -2.14
C VAL A 114 -16.56 -10.04 -2.63
N ALA A 115 -17.72 -9.66 -2.10
CA ALA A 115 -19.02 -10.17 -2.53
C ALA A 115 -19.40 -9.66 -3.93
N ASN A 116 -19.16 -8.37 -4.21
CA ASN A 116 -19.40 -7.78 -5.52
C ASN A 116 -18.38 -8.31 -6.53
N PHE A 117 -17.12 -8.45 -6.13
CA PHE A 117 -16.06 -9.00 -6.94
C PHE A 117 -16.38 -10.40 -7.47
N GLN A 118 -16.70 -11.35 -6.59
CA GLN A 118 -16.99 -12.73 -7.02
C GLN A 118 -18.29 -12.82 -7.84
N ALA A 119 -19.26 -11.95 -7.56
CA ALA A 119 -20.55 -11.89 -8.25
C ALA A 119 -20.50 -11.16 -9.61
N GLY A 120 -19.38 -10.53 -9.97
CA GLY A 120 -19.28 -9.77 -11.22
C GLY A 120 -19.97 -8.40 -11.16
N ILE A 121 -20.23 -7.85 -9.97
CA ILE A 121 -20.81 -6.50 -9.79
C ILE A 121 -19.65 -5.48 -9.76
N PRO A 122 -19.69 -4.36 -10.52
CA PRO A 122 -18.54 -3.48 -10.72
C PRO A 122 -18.25 -2.50 -9.56
N VAL A 123 -18.68 -2.84 -8.34
CA VAL A 123 -18.58 -1.97 -7.15
C VAL A 123 -17.69 -2.65 -6.11
N TRP A 124 -16.40 -2.69 -6.40
CA TRP A 124 -15.34 -3.22 -5.54
C TRP A 124 -14.05 -2.51 -5.90
N GLY A 125 -13.07 -2.55 -5.01
CA GLY A 125 -11.82 -1.84 -5.24
C GLY A 125 -10.67 -2.31 -4.39
N MET A 126 -9.61 -1.51 -4.43
CA MET A 126 -8.34 -1.77 -3.79
C MET A 126 -7.95 -0.52 -3.02
N SER A 127 -7.52 -0.67 -1.77
CA SER A 127 -7.12 0.46 -0.95
C SER A 127 -5.65 0.41 -0.60
N VAL A 128 -4.96 1.55 -0.73
CA VAL A 128 -3.56 1.72 -0.31
C VAL A 128 -3.47 2.96 0.57
N ALA A 129 -2.81 2.85 1.71
CA ALA A 129 -2.47 4.00 2.54
C ALA A 129 -1.01 3.96 2.93
N LEU A 130 -0.40 5.14 3.03
CA LEU A 130 0.95 5.32 3.55
C LEU A 130 0.89 6.06 4.88
N PHE A 131 1.57 5.51 5.88
CA PHE A 131 1.78 6.14 7.18
C PHE A 131 3.25 6.44 7.37
N GLU A 132 3.53 7.55 8.01
CA GLU A 132 4.86 7.97 8.45
C GLU A 132 4.80 8.26 9.95
N ASN A 133 5.52 7.49 10.77
CA ASN A 133 5.47 7.65 12.23
C ASN A 133 4.02 7.72 12.78
N TYR A 134 3.15 6.82 12.34
CA TYR A 134 1.71 6.77 12.67
C TYR A 134 0.84 7.93 12.16
N TRP A 135 1.39 8.86 11.37
CA TRP A 135 0.61 9.90 10.70
C TRP A 135 0.27 9.47 9.27
N PRO A 136 -1.00 9.55 8.85
CA PRO A 136 -1.38 9.27 7.48
C PRO A 136 -0.80 10.32 6.54
N VAL A 137 -0.11 9.86 5.51
CA VAL A 137 0.56 10.68 4.50
C VAL A 137 -0.29 10.81 3.25
N PHE A 138 -0.77 9.68 2.73
CA PHE A 138 -1.73 9.64 1.63
C PHE A 138 -2.59 8.37 1.69
N GLY A 139 -3.70 8.40 0.96
CA GLY A 139 -4.57 7.25 0.68
C GLY A 139 -5.00 7.20 -0.77
N ILE A 140 -5.22 5.99 -1.27
CA ILE A 140 -5.69 5.68 -2.63
C ILE A 140 -6.81 4.65 -2.51
N PHE A 141 -7.86 4.82 -3.31
CA PHE A 141 -8.89 3.81 -3.55
C PHE A 141 -9.11 3.67 -5.05
N HIS A 142 -8.85 2.49 -5.60
CA HIS A 142 -8.98 2.23 -7.03
C HIS A 142 -10.11 1.21 -7.30
N LEU A 143 -11.04 1.54 -8.19
CA LEU A 143 -12.06 0.61 -8.71
C LEU A 143 -11.63 0.17 -10.13
N PRO A 144 -11.10 -1.04 -10.31
CA PRO A 144 -10.53 -1.44 -11.61
C PRO A 144 -11.55 -1.54 -12.73
N VAL A 145 -12.80 -1.86 -12.40
CA VAL A 145 -13.85 -2.07 -13.42
C VAL A 145 -14.34 -0.76 -14.02
N THR A 146 -14.50 0.28 -13.20
CA THR A 146 -14.92 1.61 -13.68
C THR A 146 -13.74 2.48 -14.10
N GLY A 147 -12.52 2.14 -13.67
CA GLY A 147 -11.32 2.95 -13.86
C GLY A 147 -11.21 4.09 -12.85
N ASP A 148 -12.11 4.17 -11.87
CA ASP A 148 -12.08 5.25 -10.88
C ASP A 148 -10.87 5.11 -9.97
N LEU A 149 -10.17 6.22 -9.78
CA LEU A 149 -9.03 6.33 -8.88
C LEU A 149 -9.24 7.52 -7.95
N PHE A 150 -9.54 7.25 -6.69
CA PHE A 150 -9.63 8.26 -5.66
C PHE A 150 -8.28 8.33 -4.94
N HIS A 151 -7.76 9.53 -4.71
CA HIS A 151 -6.55 9.68 -3.92
C HIS A 151 -6.51 11.02 -3.20
N ALA A 152 -5.81 11.04 -2.07
CA ALA A 152 -5.62 12.25 -1.28
C ALA A 152 -4.29 12.17 -0.53
N GLN A 153 -3.60 13.31 -0.46
CA GLN A 153 -2.39 13.51 0.34
C GLN A 153 -2.70 14.48 1.48
N ALA A 154 -2.12 14.24 2.66
CA ALA A 154 -2.26 15.13 3.81
C ALA A 154 -1.86 16.57 3.45
N GLY A 155 -2.68 17.53 3.91
CA GLY A 155 -2.51 18.96 3.58
C GLY A 155 -2.92 19.37 2.16
N HIS A 156 -3.36 18.43 1.31
CA HIS A 156 -3.77 18.68 -0.07
C HIS A 156 -5.26 18.35 -0.27
N LYS A 157 -5.75 18.58 -1.49
CA LYS A 157 -7.13 18.25 -1.87
C LYS A 157 -7.28 16.76 -2.16
N ALA A 158 -8.48 16.23 -1.94
CA ALA A 158 -8.86 14.92 -2.45
C ALA A 158 -9.21 15.00 -3.94
N LEU A 159 -8.85 13.97 -4.69
CA LEU A 159 -8.96 13.89 -6.13
C LEU A 159 -9.66 12.59 -6.55
N TRP A 160 -10.48 12.68 -7.60
CA TRP A 160 -10.97 11.56 -8.40
C TRP A 160 -10.32 11.67 -9.78
N GLY A 161 -9.33 10.82 -10.05
CA GLY A 161 -8.37 10.98 -11.13
C GLY A 161 -7.61 12.30 -10.97
N GLN A 162 -7.91 13.26 -11.84
CA GLN A 162 -7.37 14.63 -11.77
C GLN A 162 -8.40 15.65 -11.24
N LYS A 163 -9.67 15.25 -11.07
CA LYS A 163 -10.75 16.14 -10.65
C LYS A 163 -10.75 16.28 -9.13
N GLN A 164 -10.72 17.52 -8.63
CA GLN A 164 -10.92 17.78 -7.21
C GLN A 164 -12.32 17.38 -6.74
N ILE A 165 -12.39 16.70 -5.61
CA ILE A 165 -13.63 16.30 -4.94
C ILE A 165 -13.70 16.87 -3.53
N HIS A 166 -14.92 16.98 -3.01
CA HIS A 166 -15.23 17.39 -1.65
C HIS A 166 -16.50 16.68 -1.19
N VAL A 167 -16.70 16.60 0.12
CA VAL A 167 -17.96 16.10 0.68
C VAL A 167 -19.13 17.00 0.27
N SER A 168 -20.33 16.44 0.16
CA SER A 168 -21.54 17.21 -0.14
C SER A 168 -21.72 18.34 0.89
N SER A 169 -22.15 19.52 0.43
CA SER A 169 -22.53 20.64 1.31
C SER A 169 -23.94 20.51 1.87
N GLN A 170 -24.65 19.43 1.54
CA GLN A 170 -25.99 19.17 2.03
C GLN A 170 -25.93 18.76 3.52
N GLU A 171 -26.59 19.55 4.37
CA GLU A 171 -26.54 19.38 5.83
C GLU A 171 -27.56 18.35 6.37
N GLY A 172 -28.47 17.85 5.53
CA GLY A 172 -29.52 16.91 5.92
C GLY A 172 -29.79 15.83 4.88
N ILE A 173 -29.95 14.59 5.35
CA ILE A 173 -30.47 13.48 4.56
C ILE A 173 -31.95 13.77 4.31
N ASN A 174 -32.38 13.76 3.05
CA ASN A 174 -33.80 13.89 2.69
C ASN A 174 -34.35 12.55 2.19
N ASP A 175 -35.67 12.51 1.97
CA ASP A 175 -36.39 11.28 1.60
C ASP A 175 -35.99 10.71 0.21
N GLU A 176 -35.14 11.43 -0.55
CA GLU A 176 -34.60 11.00 -1.84
C GLU A 176 -33.18 10.43 -1.74
N SER A 177 -32.62 10.36 -0.53
CA SER A 177 -31.26 9.87 -0.29
C SER A 177 -31.29 8.37 0.05
N LEU A 178 -30.89 7.52 -0.89
CA LEU A 178 -30.76 6.08 -0.68
C LEU A 178 -29.29 5.69 -0.48
N LEU A 179 -28.95 5.13 0.69
CA LEU A 179 -27.64 4.53 0.95
C LEU A 179 -27.81 3.02 1.08
N LEU A 180 -27.38 2.28 0.05
CA LEU A 180 -27.31 0.81 0.09
C LEU A 180 -25.94 0.40 0.61
N THR A 181 -25.86 0.06 1.90
CA THR A 181 -24.68 -0.61 2.46
C THR A 181 -24.95 -2.10 2.57
N TYR A 182 -24.15 -2.93 1.91
CA TYR A 182 -24.10 -4.36 2.19
C TYR A 182 -22.76 -4.66 2.86
N SER A 183 -22.78 -4.90 4.17
CA SER A 183 -21.63 -5.44 4.90
C SER A 183 -21.92 -6.92 5.18
N ARG A 184 -21.00 -7.80 4.79
CA ARG A 184 -20.89 -9.12 5.44
C ARG A 184 -19.95 -8.99 6.63
#